data_AF-A0A8J1VTM8-F1
#
_entry.id   AF-A0A8J1VTM8-F1
#
_cell.length_a   1.000
_cell.length_b   1.000
_cell.length_c   1.000
_cell.angle_alpha   90.00
_cell.angle_beta   90.00
_cell.angle_gamma   90.00
#
_symmetry.space_group_name_H-M   'P 1'
#
loop_
_entity.id
_entity.type
_entity.pdbx_description
1 polymer ?
#
loop_
_entity_poly.entity_id
_entity_poly.type
_entity_poly.pdbx_seq_one_letter_code
_entity_poly.pdbx_strand_id
1 'polypeptide(L)'
;MSGTAQYTAAAGADASLAEKLSAVRGFLTKRKAVMLTTRAPNGALHSRCMAPAEITPDWKFRFIYDRDSYWDTEIENDGHVNISENGMDANDGWLSIAGKATRITDEALIEKLFNPTISAWFGDKGDGVHTGKPSDPRMAVVEVKIDEIRHFHQVKTTIGTLVDVVTSAVSGSTATPGQIRTITGEEISSAWSKGELKEPLHSGWHVDQAILVEEDRVVCIRFGHDHNEDCMAMDESLYGVSEKVQNFAVIYLVDITEVPDFNKMYELYETCTTMFFYRNKHIMIDLGTGNNNKISWPMTDKQELVDIIETVYRGASKGRGLVVSPKGLRLFSLDQF
;
A
#
# COMPACT_ATOMS: atom_id res chain seq x y z
N MET A 1 10.39 32.59 -14.07
CA MET A 1 11.26 31.85 -15.03
C MET A 1 10.96 30.37 -14.85
N SER A 2 10.19 29.76 -15.74
CA SER A 2 9.90 28.31 -15.68
C SER A 2 11.02 27.55 -16.38
N GLY A 3 12.11 27.31 -15.66
CA GLY A 3 13.09 26.31 -16.10
C GLY A 3 12.54 24.95 -15.72
N THR A 4 12.17 24.13 -16.71
CA THR A 4 11.91 22.70 -16.49
C THR A 4 13.19 22.11 -15.89
N ALA A 5 13.11 21.60 -14.66
CA ALA A 5 14.27 21.00 -14.01
C ALA A 5 14.85 19.91 -14.93
N GLN A 6 16.17 19.89 -15.11
CA GLN A 6 16.83 18.99 -16.07
C GLN A 6 16.49 17.51 -15.80
N TYR A 7 16.18 17.15 -14.55
CA TYR A 7 15.74 15.82 -14.12
C TYR A 7 14.25 15.49 -14.41
N THR A 8 13.45 16.49 -14.79
CA THR A 8 12.05 16.34 -15.21
C THR A 8 11.96 16.20 -16.74
N ALA A 9 12.88 16.82 -17.49
CA ALA A 9 12.86 16.83 -18.95
C ALA A 9 13.43 15.56 -19.62
N ALA A 10 14.12 14.70 -18.87
CA ALA A 10 14.71 13.44 -19.36
C ALA A 10 13.80 12.21 -19.15
N ALA A 11 12.60 12.41 -18.60
CA ALA A 11 11.64 11.36 -18.31
C ALA A 11 11.02 10.80 -19.61
N GLY A 12 10.96 9.47 -19.72
CA GLY A 12 10.16 8.77 -20.74
C GLY A 12 8.66 8.97 -20.52
N ALA A 13 7.83 8.07 -21.04
CA ALA A 13 6.36 8.15 -20.88
C ALA A 13 5.95 8.38 -19.41
N ASP A 14 4.98 9.28 -19.19
CA ASP A 14 4.47 9.62 -17.86
C ASP A 14 3.85 8.39 -17.18
N ALA A 15 4.44 7.97 -16.07
CA ALA A 15 3.92 6.87 -15.26
C ALA A 15 2.55 7.21 -14.68
N SER A 16 1.65 6.23 -14.64
CA SER A 16 0.34 6.34 -14.03
C SER A 16 0.44 6.70 -12.54
N LEU A 17 -0.62 7.28 -11.97
CA LEU A 17 -0.68 7.61 -10.55
C LEU A 17 -0.41 6.37 -9.67
N ALA A 18 -0.97 5.21 -10.04
CA ALA A 18 -0.77 3.96 -9.32
C ALA A 18 0.71 3.54 -9.28
N GLU A 19 1.41 3.59 -10.42
CA GLU A 19 2.86 3.29 -10.49
C GLU A 19 3.69 4.29 -9.66
N LYS A 20 3.34 5.58 -9.71
CA LYS A 20 4.02 6.62 -8.92
C LYS A 20 3.85 6.36 -7.42
N LEU A 21 2.63 6.06 -6.97
CA LEU A 21 2.31 5.80 -5.56
C LEU A 21 2.91 4.47 -5.09
N SER A 22 2.89 3.42 -5.93
CA SER A 22 3.58 2.15 -5.70
C SER A 22 5.07 2.36 -5.43
N ALA A 23 5.76 3.12 -6.29
CA ALA A 23 7.18 3.39 -6.12
C ALA A 23 7.49 4.11 -4.79
N VAL A 24 6.65 5.09 -4.40
CA VAL A 24 6.80 5.78 -3.12
C VAL A 24 6.54 4.84 -1.94
N ARG A 25 5.53 3.96 -2.02
CA ARG A 25 5.25 2.94 -0.99
C ARG A 25 6.43 1.99 -0.85
N GLY A 26 6.95 1.45 -1.95
CA GLY A 26 8.11 0.57 -1.97
C GLY A 26 9.41 1.23 -1.46
N PHE A 27 9.55 2.55 -1.64
CA PHE A 27 10.62 3.32 -1.01
C PHE A 27 10.44 3.39 0.52
N LEU A 28 9.24 3.68 1.00
CA LEU A 28 8.94 3.85 2.43
C LEU A 28 8.99 2.54 3.22
N THR A 29 8.60 1.40 2.62
CA THR A 29 8.57 0.10 3.31
C THR A 29 9.95 -0.42 3.69
N LYS A 30 10.99 0.05 3.01
CA LYS A 30 12.38 -0.27 3.34
C LYS A 30 12.91 0.57 4.52
N ARG A 31 12.13 1.52 5.06
CA ARG A 31 12.58 2.57 6.00
C ARG A 31 11.83 2.42 7.31
N LYS A 32 12.58 2.45 8.42
CA LYS A 32 12.01 2.31 9.77
C LYS A 32 11.43 3.61 10.31
N ALA A 33 11.89 4.74 9.79
CA ALA A 33 11.48 6.07 10.20
C ALA A 33 11.68 7.06 9.05
N VAL A 34 11.12 8.25 9.20
CA VAL A 34 11.23 9.41 8.32
C VAL A 34 11.56 10.64 9.16
N MET A 35 12.06 11.69 8.53
CA MET A 35 12.21 12.99 9.18
C MET A 35 10.95 13.83 8.96
N LEU A 36 10.28 14.24 10.03
CA LEU A 36 9.11 15.10 9.99
C LEU A 36 9.46 16.49 10.51
N THR A 37 9.30 17.50 9.64
CA THR A 37 9.64 18.89 9.88
C THR A 37 8.40 19.73 10.11
N THR A 38 8.43 20.53 11.18
CA THR A 38 7.37 21.46 11.61
C THR A 38 7.96 22.87 11.76
N ARG A 39 7.11 23.88 11.91
CA ARG A 39 7.53 25.28 12.03
C ARG A 39 7.08 25.91 13.35
N ALA A 40 8.05 26.34 14.14
CA ALA A 40 7.81 27.02 15.40
C ALA A 40 7.33 28.47 15.21
N PRO A 41 6.70 29.09 16.23
CA PRO A 41 6.19 30.47 16.15
C PRO A 41 7.25 31.53 15.83
N ASN A 42 8.50 31.29 16.18
CA ASN A 42 9.63 32.16 15.85
C ASN A 42 10.15 31.97 14.41
N GLY A 43 9.52 31.09 13.63
CA GLY A 43 9.90 30.77 12.25
C GLY A 43 10.98 29.68 12.12
N ALA A 44 11.51 29.15 13.21
CA ALA A 44 12.46 28.04 13.16
C ALA A 44 11.80 26.76 12.63
N LEU A 45 12.57 25.96 11.89
CA LEU A 45 12.15 24.64 11.42
C LEU A 45 12.77 23.57 12.30
N HIS A 46 11.93 22.70 12.87
CA HIS A 46 12.39 21.59 13.69
C HIS A 46 12.01 20.27 13.03
N SER A 47 13.01 19.44 12.76
CA SER A 47 12.85 18.11 12.17
C SER A 47 13.11 17.04 13.22
N ARG A 48 12.24 16.02 13.24
CA ARG A 48 12.30 14.92 14.21
C ARG A 48 12.20 13.59 13.47
N CYS A 49 12.96 12.60 13.93
CA CYS A 49 12.84 11.23 13.45
C CYS A 49 11.53 10.64 13.97
N MET A 50 10.66 10.20 13.06
CA MET A 50 9.32 9.71 13.36
C MET A 50 9.06 8.41 12.58
N ALA A 51 8.48 7.41 13.23
CA ALA A 51 8.01 6.21 12.55
C ALA A 51 6.52 6.39 12.20
N PRO A 52 6.11 6.27 10.92
CA PRO A 52 4.70 6.22 10.56
C PRO A 52 4.02 5.05 11.28
N ALA A 53 2.96 5.32 12.04
CA ALA A 53 2.13 4.29 12.64
C ALA A 53 1.18 3.68 11.59
N GLU A 54 0.71 4.50 10.65
CA GLU A 54 -0.13 4.08 9.54
C GLU A 54 0.06 5.05 8.36
N ILE A 55 0.01 4.50 7.15
CA ILE A 55 -0.27 5.27 5.93
C ILE A 55 -1.63 4.78 5.45
N THR A 56 -2.64 5.64 5.46
CA THR A 56 -4.00 5.24 5.12
C THR A 56 -4.14 4.95 3.62
N PRO A 57 -5.21 4.26 3.19
CA PRO A 57 -5.48 4.01 1.77
C PRO A 57 -5.59 5.31 0.94
N ASP A 58 -6.12 6.39 1.52
CA ASP A 58 -6.18 7.74 0.93
C ASP A 58 -4.90 8.57 1.17
N TRP A 59 -3.79 7.90 1.50
CA TRP A 59 -2.44 8.46 1.59
C TRP A 59 -2.21 9.49 2.70
N LYS A 60 -3.00 9.48 3.77
CA LYS A 60 -2.68 10.26 4.98
C LYS A 60 -1.66 9.52 5.81
N PHE A 61 -0.72 10.25 6.39
CA PHE A 61 0.28 9.69 7.29
C PHE A 61 -0.13 9.94 8.72
N ARG A 62 -0.11 8.91 9.57
CA ARG A 62 -0.43 9.02 10.99
C ARG A 62 0.78 8.65 11.83
N PHE A 63 1.10 9.47 12.81
CA PHE A 63 2.20 9.27 13.74
C PHE A 63 1.70 9.42 15.17
N ILE A 64 2.05 8.50 16.05
CA ILE A 64 1.84 8.69 17.49
C ILE A 64 2.96 9.58 18.02
N TYR A 65 2.61 10.59 18.83
CA TYR A 65 3.57 11.52 19.43
C TYR A 65 3.20 11.86 20.88
N ASP A 66 4.20 12.31 21.64
CA ASP A 66 4.04 12.83 23.00
C ASP A 66 3.70 14.32 22.95
N ARG A 67 2.52 14.70 23.44
CA ARG A 67 2.05 16.09 23.46
C ARG A 67 2.93 17.03 24.29
N ASP A 68 3.67 16.51 25.26
CA ASP A 68 4.60 17.30 26.07
C ASP A 68 5.86 17.71 25.27
N SER A 69 6.05 17.18 24.06
CA SER A 69 7.25 17.41 23.22
C SER A 69 7.16 18.61 22.27
N TYR A 70 6.42 19.67 22.66
CA TYR A 70 6.28 20.97 21.97
C TYR A 70 5.52 20.94 20.62
N TRP A 71 5.12 19.77 20.14
CA TRP A 71 4.39 19.58 18.88
C TRP A 71 3.09 20.38 18.79
N ASP A 72 2.31 20.41 19.87
CA ASP A 72 1.03 21.11 19.89
C ASP A 72 1.24 22.60 19.58
N THR A 73 2.31 23.22 20.12
CA THR A 73 2.64 24.62 19.85
C THR A 73 3.01 24.87 18.38
N GLU A 74 3.70 23.94 17.73
CA GLU A 74 4.13 24.10 16.34
C GLU A 74 2.98 23.84 15.35
N ILE A 75 2.20 22.77 15.56
CA ILE A 75 1.05 22.44 14.70
C ILE A 75 -0.04 23.52 14.82
N GLU A 76 -0.31 24.03 16.02
CA GLU A 76 -1.32 25.09 16.23
C GLU A 76 -0.88 26.43 15.63
N ASN A 77 0.44 26.69 15.57
CA ASN A 77 1.00 27.87 14.91
C ASN A 77 0.94 27.77 13.38
N ASP A 78 1.43 26.66 12.82
CA ASP A 78 1.49 26.44 11.38
C ASP A 78 1.39 24.94 11.09
N GLY A 79 0.23 24.53 10.58
CA GLY A 79 -0.02 23.12 10.25
C GLY A 79 0.77 22.63 9.03
N HIS A 80 1.48 23.48 8.29
CA HIS A 80 2.28 23.01 7.15
C HIS A 80 3.52 22.24 7.63
N VAL A 81 3.68 21.03 7.10
CA VAL A 81 4.77 20.13 7.46
C VAL A 81 5.45 19.57 6.23
N ASN A 82 6.67 19.05 6.43
CA ASN A 82 7.37 18.26 5.43
C ASN A 82 7.81 16.92 6.01
N ILE A 83 7.54 15.83 5.31
CA ILE A 83 8.10 14.51 5.59
C ILE A 83 9.18 14.24 4.54
N SER A 84 10.41 14.00 4.98
CA SER A 84 11.55 13.80 4.10
C SER A 84 12.30 12.53 4.45
N GLU A 85 12.86 11.86 3.43
CA GLU A 85 13.68 10.68 3.62
C GLU A 85 14.73 10.54 2.52
N ASN A 86 15.94 10.08 2.89
CA ASN A 86 17.08 9.93 2.00
C ASN A 86 17.44 8.44 1.85
N GLY A 87 17.29 7.90 0.65
CA GLY A 87 17.73 6.55 0.30
C GLY A 87 18.85 6.54 -0.75
N MET A 88 19.55 7.66 -0.94
CA MET A 88 20.59 7.78 -1.96
C MET A 88 21.80 6.88 -1.69
N ASP A 89 22.10 6.61 -0.42
CA ASP A 89 23.15 5.68 0.02
C ASP A 89 22.88 4.24 -0.44
N ALA A 90 21.61 3.84 -0.46
CA ALA A 90 21.14 2.56 -0.98
C ALA A 90 20.81 2.60 -2.49
N ASN A 91 21.06 3.73 -3.17
CA ASN A 91 20.68 3.95 -4.56
C ASN A 91 19.17 3.73 -4.80
N ASP A 92 18.33 4.16 -3.86
CA ASP A 92 16.86 4.08 -3.93
C ASP A 92 16.21 5.45 -4.21
N GLY A 93 16.98 6.54 -4.23
CA GLY A 93 16.49 7.91 -4.46
C GLY A 93 16.22 8.70 -3.18
N TRP A 94 15.38 9.73 -3.27
CA TRP A 94 14.96 10.56 -2.14
C TRP A 94 13.48 10.89 -2.21
N LEU A 95 12.88 11.24 -1.07
CA LEU A 95 11.48 11.55 -0.91
C LEU A 95 11.30 12.87 -0.14
N SER A 96 10.39 13.71 -0.60
CA SER A 96 9.93 14.91 0.09
C SER A 96 8.43 15.08 -0.11
N ILE A 97 7.69 15.09 0.99
CA ILE A 97 6.24 15.16 1.03
C ILE A 97 5.85 16.46 1.74
N ALA A 98 5.13 17.34 1.06
CA ALA A 98 4.50 18.50 1.66
C ALA A 98 3.06 18.17 2.04
N GLY A 99 2.61 18.66 3.20
CA GLY A 99 1.24 18.45 3.65
C GLY A 99 0.84 19.30 4.83
N LYS A 100 -0.37 19.02 5.34
CA LYS A 100 -0.95 19.69 6.51
C LYS A 100 -1.21 18.72 7.63
N ALA A 101 -0.59 18.98 8.77
CA ALA A 101 -0.77 18.24 10.01
C ALA A 101 -2.02 18.69 10.77
N THR A 102 -2.73 17.73 11.36
CA THR A 102 -3.82 17.95 12.31
C THR A 102 -3.65 17.02 13.51
N ARG A 103 -3.91 17.52 14.72
CA ARG A 103 -3.91 16.70 15.94
C ARG A 103 -5.21 15.93 16.07
N ILE A 104 -5.10 14.64 16.40
CA ILE A 104 -6.20 13.73 16.74
C ILE A 104 -5.95 13.16 18.14
N THR A 105 -7.00 13.14 18.96
CA THR A 105 -6.97 12.65 20.36
C THR A 105 -8.01 11.53 20.59
N ASP A 106 -8.49 10.93 19.51
CA ASP A 106 -9.43 9.82 19.56
C ASP A 106 -8.78 8.58 20.16
N GLU A 107 -9.29 8.14 21.31
CA GLU A 107 -8.74 7.00 22.07
C GLU A 107 -8.81 5.68 21.28
N ALA A 108 -9.88 5.46 20.52
CA ALA A 108 -10.04 4.23 19.74
C ALA A 108 -9.03 4.17 18.58
N LEU A 109 -8.74 5.31 17.93
CA LEU A 109 -7.68 5.39 16.94
C LEU A 109 -6.30 5.18 17.57
N ILE A 110 -6.03 5.79 18.73
CA ILE A 110 -4.77 5.60 19.44
C ILE A 110 -4.58 4.12 19.79
N GLU A 111 -5.60 3.47 20.33
CA GLU A 111 -5.56 2.04 20.66
C GLU A 111 -5.32 1.17 19.42
N LYS A 112 -5.97 1.48 18.28
CA LYS A 112 -5.75 0.80 16.99
C LYS A 112 -4.30 0.93 16.51
N LEU A 113 -3.73 2.13 16.61
CA LEU A 113 -2.38 2.42 16.08
C LEU A 113 -1.27 2.02 17.06
N PHE A 114 -1.60 1.80 18.32
CA PHE A 114 -0.63 1.49 19.35
C PHE A 114 -0.04 0.09 19.18
N ASN A 115 1.27 -0.02 19.40
CA ASN A 115 1.93 -1.31 19.61
C ASN A 115 2.82 -1.23 20.86
N PRO A 116 3.12 -2.36 21.53
CA PRO A 116 3.84 -2.36 22.81
C PRO A 116 5.21 -1.68 22.79
N THR A 117 5.87 -1.56 21.63
CA THR A 117 7.18 -0.89 21.53
C THR A 117 7.07 0.62 21.69
N ILE A 118 5.89 1.21 21.46
CA ILE A 118 5.65 2.65 21.59
C ILE A 118 5.81 3.12 23.04
N SER A 119 5.45 2.28 24.02
CA SER A 119 5.60 2.60 25.45
C SER A 119 7.01 3.03 25.84
N ALA A 120 8.04 2.53 25.15
CA ALA A 120 9.44 2.87 25.42
C ALA A 120 9.74 4.38 25.24
N TRP A 121 8.96 5.08 24.40
CA TRP A 121 9.16 6.51 24.11
C TRP A 121 8.41 7.45 25.06
N PHE A 122 7.41 6.94 25.79
CA PHE A 122 6.63 7.71 26.75
C PHE A 122 7.14 7.52 28.18
N GLY A 123 7.55 6.30 28.52
CA GLY A 123 7.93 5.92 29.89
C GLY A 123 6.77 5.97 30.88
N ASP A 124 6.82 5.12 31.90
CA ASP A 124 5.90 5.17 33.03
C ASP A 124 6.45 6.14 34.09
N LYS A 125 5.68 7.18 34.45
CA LYS A 125 6.07 8.14 35.50
C LYS A 125 5.75 7.63 36.92
N GLY A 126 5.06 6.49 37.05
CA GLY A 126 4.71 5.87 38.33
C GLY A 126 3.58 6.56 39.11
N ASP A 127 2.88 7.51 38.48
CA ASP A 127 1.77 8.26 39.09
C ASP A 127 0.39 7.65 38.83
N GLY A 128 0.35 6.51 38.12
CA GLY A 128 -0.89 5.81 37.75
C GLY A 128 -1.67 6.46 36.60
N VAL A 129 -1.20 7.58 36.05
CA VAL A 129 -1.84 8.32 34.95
C VAL A 129 -0.96 8.29 33.70
N HIS A 130 0.31 8.65 33.83
CA HIS A 130 1.29 8.68 32.75
C HIS A 130 2.01 7.34 32.63
N THR A 131 1.28 6.33 32.18
CA THR A 131 1.71 4.93 32.18
C THR A 131 2.44 4.49 30.92
N GLY A 132 2.48 5.33 29.87
CA GLY A 132 3.01 4.96 28.55
C GLY A 132 2.16 3.94 27.79
N LYS A 133 0.90 3.74 28.20
CA LYS A 133 -0.11 2.89 27.55
C LYS A 133 -1.03 3.74 26.66
N PRO A 134 -1.90 3.14 25.81
CA PRO A 134 -2.80 3.89 24.92
C PRO A 134 -3.63 4.98 25.62
N SER A 135 -4.03 4.76 26.87
CA SER A 135 -4.80 5.71 27.67
C SER A 135 -3.95 6.79 28.36
N ASP A 136 -2.64 6.86 28.10
CA ASP A 136 -1.78 7.91 28.63
C ASP A 136 -2.18 9.25 28.01
N PRO A 137 -2.52 10.28 28.81
CA PRO A 137 -3.03 11.55 28.29
C PRO A 137 -2.03 12.33 27.43
N ARG A 138 -0.75 11.94 27.45
CA ARG A 138 0.29 12.48 26.57
C ARG A 138 0.22 11.91 25.15
N MET A 139 -0.41 10.76 24.93
CA MET A 139 -0.50 10.16 23.61
C MET A 139 -1.50 10.92 22.74
N ALA A 140 -1.06 11.30 21.55
CA ALA A 140 -1.91 11.79 20.49
C ALA A 140 -1.41 11.30 19.14
N VAL A 141 -2.23 11.48 18.12
CA VAL A 141 -1.89 11.19 16.73
C VAL A 141 -1.78 12.51 15.98
N VAL A 142 -0.68 12.70 15.25
CA VAL A 142 -0.62 13.72 14.20
C VAL A 142 -0.96 13.03 12.87
N GLU A 143 -2.01 13.52 12.21
CA GLU A 143 -2.40 13.10 10.87
C GLU A 143 -1.94 14.16 9.87
N VAL A 144 -1.17 13.75 8.86
CA VAL A 144 -0.70 14.60 7.78
C VAL A 144 -1.48 14.29 6.52
N LYS A 145 -2.30 15.25 6.07
CA LYS A 145 -2.91 15.23 4.75
C LYS A 145 -1.92 15.72 3.71
N ILE A 146 -1.78 15.00 2.61
CA ILE A 146 -0.79 15.28 1.56
C ILE A 146 -1.29 16.39 0.64
N ASP A 147 -0.43 17.38 0.42
CA ASP A 147 -0.61 18.41 -0.61
C ASP A 147 0.24 18.05 -1.85
N GLU A 148 1.45 17.53 -1.66
CA GLU A 148 2.35 17.14 -2.76
C GLU A 148 3.37 16.09 -2.30
N ILE A 149 3.72 15.15 -3.17
CA ILE A 149 4.85 14.24 -3.04
C ILE A 149 5.82 14.51 -4.18
N ARG A 150 7.06 14.84 -3.86
CA ARG A 150 8.19 14.84 -4.80
C ARG A 150 9.15 13.74 -4.43
N HIS A 151 9.53 12.92 -5.39
CA HIS A 151 10.55 11.92 -5.17
C HIS A 151 11.45 11.78 -6.39
N PHE A 152 12.70 11.41 -6.15
CA PHE A 152 13.60 10.94 -7.19
C PHE A 152 13.43 9.43 -7.33
N HIS A 153 12.80 9.01 -8.43
CA HIS A 153 12.63 7.61 -8.76
C HIS A 153 13.88 7.09 -9.45
N GLN A 154 14.65 6.26 -8.74
CA GLN A 154 15.79 5.56 -9.31
C GLN A 154 15.32 4.52 -10.33
N VAL A 155 15.83 4.58 -11.56
CA VAL A 155 15.48 3.62 -12.63
C VAL A 155 16.63 2.64 -12.89
N LYS A 156 17.88 3.08 -12.71
CA LYS A 156 19.07 2.26 -12.97
C LYS A 156 19.63 1.62 -11.71
N THR A 157 20.14 0.39 -11.86
CA THR A 157 20.91 -0.31 -10.83
C THR A 157 22.18 0.46 -10.46
N THR A 158 22.80 0.12 -9.34
CA THR A 158 24.05 0.75 -8.88
C THR A 158 25.17 0.67 -9.93
N ILE A 159 25.31 -0.47 -10.62
CA ILE A 159 26.29 -0.66 -11.69
C ILE A 159 25.96 0.24 -12.90
N GLY A 160 24.69 0.27 -13.32
CA GLY A 160 24.26 1.13 -14.43
C GLY A 160 24.43 2.62 -14.14
N THR A 161 24.20 3.02 -12.89
CA THR A 161 24.38 4.39 -12.41
C THR A 161 25.86 4.81 -12.44
N LEU A 162 26.76 3.92 -12.01
CA LEU A 162 28.20 4.18 -12.04
C LEU A 162 28.72 4.37 -13.48
N VAL A 163 28.27 3.53 -14.41
CA VAL A 163 28.63 3.64 -15.84
C VAL A 163 28.19 4.98 -16.41
N ASP A 164 26.95 5.39 -16.16
CA ASP A 164 26.44 6.69 -16.62
C ASP A 164 27.25 7.86 -16.08
N VAL A 165 27.58 7.86 -14.78
CA VAL A 165 28.38 8.94 -14.17
C VAL A 165 29.73 9.08 -14.87
N VAL A 166 30.40 7.96 -15.17
CA VAL A 166 31.67 7.96 -15.90
C VAL A 166 31.48 8.47 -17.33
N THR A 167 30.48 7.96 -18.05
CA THR A 167 30.18 8.40 -19.43
C THR A 167 29.85 9.89 -19.50
N SER A 168 29.10 10.41 -18.54
CA SER A 168 28.71 11.81 -18.43
C SER A 168 29.89 12.72 -18.09
N ALA A 169 30.78 12.31 -17.18
CA ALA A 169 32.01 13.03 -16.89
C ALA A 169 32.92 13.18 -18.12
N VAL A 170 32.94 12.16 -19.00
CA VAL A 170 33.73 12.18 -20.25
C VAL A 170 33.04 12.96 -21.37
N SER A 171 31.72 12.82 -21.51
CA SER A 171 30.95 13.40 -22.62
C SER A 171 30.43 14.82 -22.36
N GLY A 172 30.49 15.30 -21.11
CA GLY A 172 29.88 16.56 -20.70
C GLY A 172 28.35 16.53 -20.69
N SER A 173 27.72 15.36 -20.88
CA SER A 173 26.27 15.17 -20.81
C SER A 173 25.80 14.91 -19.38
N THR A 174 24.53 15.18 -19.08
CA THR A 174 23.96 14.95 -17.74
C THR A 174 23.65 13.47 -17.53
N ALA A 175 24.21 12.83 -16.50
CA ALA A 175 23.79 11.50 -16.07
C ALA A 175 22.41 11.61 -15.43
N THR A 176 21.41 10.92 -15.97
CA THR A 176 20.06 10.84 -15.39
C THR A 176 19.77 9.38 -14.99
N PRO A 177 20.32 8.91 -13.86
CA PRO A 177 20.13 7.53 -13.39
C PRO A 177 18.72 7.24 -12.87
N GLY A 178 17.91 8.30 -12.78
CA GLY A 178 16.51 8.29 -12.40
C GLY A 178 15.83 9.57 -12.85
N GLN A 179 14.61 9.80 -12.36
CA GLN A 179 13.78 10.95 -12.72
C GLN A 179 13.05 11.52 -11.50
N ILE A 180 12.83 12.83 -11.47
CA ILE A 180 11.98 13.44 -10.45
C ILE A 180 10.53 13.27 -10.86
N ARG A 181 9.74 12.65 -9.99
CA ARG A 181 8.29 12.51 -10.14
C ARG A 181 7.57 13.37 -9.09
N THR A 182 6.46 13.97 -9.52
CA THR A 182 5.56 14.72 -8.64
C THR A 182 4.19 14.05 -8.63
N ILE A 183 3.59 13.99 -7.44
CA ILE A 183 2.23 13.53 -7.23
C ILE A 183 1.52 14.58 -6.38
N THR A 184 0.39 15.09 -6.85
CA THR A 184 -0.38 16.10 -6.13
C THR A 184 -1.41 15.44 -5.19
N GLY A 185 -1.74 16.13 -4.10
CA GLY A 185 -2.85 15.74 -3.23
C GLY A 185 -4.20 15.74 -3.96
N GLU A 186 -4.35 16.55 -5.01
CA GLU A 186 -5.53 16.56 -5.89
C GLU A 186 -5.64 15.28 -6.72
N GLU A 187 -4.55 14.81 -7.34
CA GLU A 187 -4.51 13.53 -8.04
C GLU A 187 -4.92 12.38 -7.11
N ILE A 188 -4.34 12.33 -5.90
CA ILE A 188 -4.65 11.32 -4.88
C ILE A 188 -6.13 11.40 -4.49
N SER A 189 -6.62 12.59 -4.15
CA SER A 189 -8.01 12.79 -3.70
C SER A 189 -9.02 12.43 -4.78
N SER A 190 -8.72 12.77 -6.04
CA SER A 190 -9.54 12.44 -7.20
C SER A 190 -9.62 10.92 -7.41
N ALA A 191 -8.47 10.25 -7.43
CA ALA A 191 -8.41 8.79 -7.59
C ALA A 191 -9.07 8.04 -6.41
N TRP A 192 -8.90 8.52 -5.18
CA TRP A 192 -9.58 7.98 -4.01
C TRP A 192 -11.10 8.08 -4.13
N SER A 193 -11.62 9.25 -4.52
CA SER A 193 -13.07 9.47 -4.67
C SER A 193 -13.73 8.59 -5.73
N LYS A 194 -12.94 8.11 -6.69
CA LYS A 194 -13.37 7.20 -7.76
C LYS A 194 -13.13 5.72 -7.44
N GLY A 195 -12.52 5.40 -6.30
CA GLY A 195 -12.16 4.02 -5.94
C GLY A 195 -11.02 3.44 -6.78
N GLU A 196 -10.22 4.28 -7.44
CA GLU A 196 -9.11 3.88 -8.32
C GLU A 196 -7.83 3.54 -7.54
N LEU A 197 -7.70 4.04 -6.30
CA LEU A 197 -6.60 3.68 -5.41
C LEU A 197 -6.90 2.33 -4.73
N LYS A 198 -6.40 1.26 -5.34
CA LYS A 198 -6.29 -0.07 -4.71
C LYS A 198 -4.82 -0.27 -4.37
N GLU A 199 -4.48 -0.50 -3.10
CA GLU A 199 -3.07 -0.70 -2.71
C GLU A 199 -2.46 -1.84 -3.55
N PRO A 200 -1.37 -1.61 -4.30
CA PRO A 200 -0.69 -2.70 -4.96
C PRO A 200 0.15 -3.47 -3.94
N LEU A 201 0.01 -4.80 -3.95
CA LEU A 201 0.54 -5.68 -2.92
C LEU A 201 1.95 -6.17 -3.31
N HIS A 202 2.97 -5.36 -3.03
CA HIS A 202 4.36 -5.60 -3.45
C HIS A 202 5.21 -6.43 -2.47
N SER A 203 4.63 -6.94 -1.38
CA SER A 203 5.33 -7.82 -0.45
C SER A 203 4.36 -8.70 0.32
N GLY A 204 4.88 -9.77 0.94
CA GLY A 204 4.10 -10.65 1.81
C GLY A 204 3.31 -9.90 2.86
N TRP A 205 3.97 -8.92 3.49
CA TRP A 205 3.34 -8.04 4.48
C TRP A 205 2.17 -7.24 3.93
N HIS A 206 2.25 -6.70 2.70
CA HIS A 206 1.12 -5.95 2.13
C HIS A 206 -0.06 -6.87 1.87
N VAL A 207 0.18 -8.08 1.37
CA VAL A 207 -0.87 -9.07 1.16
C VAL A 207 -1.52 -9.46 2.49
N ASP A 208 -0.72 -9.77 3.51
CA ASP A 208 -1.22 -10.07 4.86
C ASP A 208 -2.04 -8.89 5.40
N GLN A 209 -1.54 -7.66 5.23
CA GLN A 209 -2.22 -6.48 5.74
C GLN A 209 -3.54 -6.22 5.01
N ALA A 210 -3.59 -6.37 3.69
CA ALA A 210 -4.81 -6.25 2.91
C ALA A 210 -5.87 -7.29 3.32
N ILE A 211 -5.46 -8.50 3.69
CA ILE A 211 -6.33 -9.54 4.24
C ILE A 211 -6.77 -9.22 5.67
N LEU A 212 -5.88 -8.66 6.50
CA LEU A 212 -6.11 -8.37 7.92
C LEU A 212 -7.07 -7.20 8.13
N VAL A 213 -6.86 -6.09 7.41
CA VAL A 213 -7.57 -4.82 7.65
C VAL A 213 -8.96 -4.75 7.03
N GLU A 214 -9.25 -5.60 6.04
CA GLU A 214 -10.55 -5.62 5.37
C GLU A 214 -11.54 -6.49 6.15
N GLU A 215 -12.45 -5.83 6.86
CA GLU A 215 -13.43 -6.48 7.75
C GLU A 215 -14.82 -6.67 7.12
N ASP A 216 -15.15 -5.86 6.10
CA ASP A 216 -16.50 -5.74 5.58
C ASP A 216 -16.68 -6.41 4.22
N ARG A 217 -15.62 -6.50 3.41
CA ARG A 217 -15.65 -7.04 2.05
C ARG A 217 -14.84 -8.33 1.91
N VAL A 218 -15.14 -9.10 0.87
CA VAL A 218 -14.29 -10.23 0.46
C VAL A 218 -13.02 -9.69 -0.18
N VAL A 219 -11.86 -10.15 0.31
CA VAL A 219 -10.56 -9.91 -0.31
C VAL A 219 -10.33 -11.02 -1.35
N CYS A 220 -10.44 -10.66 -2.63
CA CYS A 220 -10.16 -11.53 -3.76
C CYS A 220 -8.72 -11.27 -4.24
N ILE A 221 -7.87 -12.30 -4.21
CA ILE A 221 -6.46 -12.18 -4.60
C ILE A 221 -6.17 -13.11 -5.76
N ARG A 222 -5.71 -12.54 -6.87
CA ARG A 222 -5.15 -13.27 -8.00
C ARG A 222 -3.63 -13.34 -7.84
N PHE A 223 -3.08 -14.55 -7.78
CA PHE A 223 -1.66 -14.84 -7.82
C PHE A 223 -1.24 -15.32 -9.22
N GLY A 224 -0.17 -14.75 -9.76
CA GLY A 224 0.48 -15.23 -10.98
C GLY A 224 1.22 -14.12 -11.72
N HIS A 225 1.86 -14.43 -12.84
CA HIS A 225 2.62 -13.44 -13.61
C HIS A 225 1.73 -12.63 -14.53
N ASP A 226 1.87 -11.31 -14.51
CA ASP A 226 1.13 -10.38 -15.37
C ASP A 226 1.35 -10.62 -16.88
N HIS A 227 2.47 -11.21 -17.25
CA HIS A 227 2.82 -11.57 -18.62
C HIS A 227 2.33 -12.95 -19.07
N ASN A 228 1.65 -13.72 -18.19
CA ASN A 228 1.11 -15.02 -18.55
C ASN A 228 -0.31 -14.88 -19.16
N GLU A 229 -0.58 -15.56 -20.26
CA GLU A 229 -1.86 -15.47 -20.99
C GLU A 229 -3.07 -15.79 -20.08
N ASP A 230 -2.96 -16.79 -19.20
CA ASP A 230 -4.04 -17.14 -18.26
C ASP A 230 -4.29 -16.01 -17.26
N CYS A 231 -3.22 -15.41 -16.73
CA CYS A 231 -3.35 -14.27 -15.83
C CYS A 231 -3.95 -13.06 -16.53
N MET A 232 -3.53 -12.76 -17.76
CA MET A 232 -4.08 -11.66 -18.54
C MET A 232 -5.60 -11.84 -18.79
N ALA A 233 -6.03 -13.07 -19.11
CA ALA A 233 -7.45 -13.39 -19.30
C ALA A 233 -8.26 -13.26 -18.00
N MET A 234 -7.71 -13.71 -16.88
CA MET A 234 -8.31 -13.53 -15.56
C MET A 234 -8.38 -12.05 -15.17
N ASP A 235 -7.32 -11.29 -15.42
CA ASP A 235 -7.23 -9.86 -15.10
C ASP A 235 -8.25 -9.04 -15.87
N GLU A 236 -8.46 -9.32 -17.16
CA GLU A 236 -9.50 -8.66 -17.95
C GLU A 236 -10.89 -8.90 -17.34
N SER A 237 -11.13 -10.12 -16.86
CA SER A 237 -12.40 -10.52 -16.24
C SER A 237 -12.59 -9.84 -14.89
N LEU A 238 -11.56 -9.90 -14.03
CA LEU A 238 -11.52 -9.23 -12.73
C LEU A 238 -11.68 -7.72 -12.85
N TYR A 239 -11.03 -7.10 -13.83
CA TYR A 239 -11.18 -5.68 -14.15
C TYR A 239 -12.63 -5.37 -14.54
N GLY A 240 -13.19 -6.15 -15.47
CA GLY A 240 -14.56 -5.97 -15.98
C GLY A 240 -15.67 -6.18 -14.94
N VAL A 241 -15.40 -6.90 -13.84
CA VAL A 241 -16.37 -7.08 -12.74
C VAL A 241 -16.09 -6.16 -11.55
N SER A 242 -14.94 -5.50 -11.50
CA SER A 242 -14.47 -4.79 -10.31
C SER A 242 -15.46 -3.73 -9.80
N GLU A 243 -16.06 -2.94 -10.68
CA GLU A 243 -17.09 -1.95 -10.31
C GLU A 243 -18.38 -2.60 -9.78
N LYS A 244 -18.75 -3.77 -10.31
CA LYS A 244 -19.99 -4.47 -9.90
C LYS A 244 -19.87 -5.05 -8.50
N VAL A 245 -18.67 -5.50 -8.12
CA VAL A 245 -18.43 -6.18 -6.84
C VAL A 245 -17.88 -5.24 -5.76
N GLN A 246 -17.51 -4.00 -6.08
CA GLN A 246 -16.80 -3.07 -5.18
C GLN A 246 -17.44 -2.84 -3.80
N ASN A 247 -18.77 -2.98 -3.72
CA ASN A 247 -19.52 -2.79 -2.48
C ASN A 247 -19.37 -3.96 -1.49
N PHE A 248 -18.95 -5.14 -1.95
CA PHE A 248 -18.84 -6.35 -1.12
C PHE A 248 -17.57 -7.16 -1.36
N ALA A 249 -16.73 -6.76 -2.31
CA ALA A 249 -15.42 -7.35 -2.55
C ALA A 249 -14.38 -6.29 -2.97
N VAL A 250 -13.13 -6.57 -2.66
CA VAL A 250 -11.95 -5.87 -3.15
C VAL A 250 -11.06 -6.88 -3.88
N ILE A 251 -10.45 -6.45 -4.98
CA ILE A 251 -9.65 -7.31 -5.85
C ILE A 251 -8.21 -6.82 -5.84
N TYR A 252 -7.28 -7.75 -5.64
CA TYR A 252 -5.84 -7.52 -5.72
C TYR A 252 -5.19 -8.50 -6.69
N LEU A 253 -4.16 -8.02 -7.37
CA LEU A 253 -3.31 -8.81 -8.26
C LEU A 253 -1.92 -8.88 -7.63
N VAL A 254 -1.36 -10.08 -7.54
CA VAL A 254 -0.07 -10.36 -6.88
C VAL A 254 0.81 -11.14 -7.85
N ASP A 255 1.98 -10.57 -8.17
CA ASP A 255 3.03 -11.30 -8.88
C ASP A 255 3.78 -12.21 -7.90
N ILE A 256 3.85 -13.50 -8.22
CA ILE A 256 4.44 -14.53 -7.36
C ILE A 256 5.97 -14.57 -7.39
N THR A 257 6.61 -13.87 -8.33
CA THR A 257 8.06 -13.61 -8.31
C THR A 257 8.37 -12.46 -7.37
N GLU A 258 7.57 -11.39 -7.42
CA GLU A 258 7.72 -10.23 -6.55
C GLU A 258 7.39 -10.59 -5.09
N VAL A 259 6.34 -11.37 -4.88
CA VAL A 259 5.85 -11.78 -3.55
C VAL A 259 5.86 -13.31 -3.40
N PRO A 260 7.03 -13.92 -3.13
CA PRO A 260 7.16 -15.37 -3.08
C PRO A 260 6.68 -16.00 -1.76
N ASP A 261 6.36 -15.18 -0.74
CA ASP A 261 6.04 -15.63 0.63
C ASP A 261 4.91 -16.67 0.68
N PHE A 262 3.92 -16.55 -0.21
CA PHE A 262 2.73 -17.41 -0.24
C PHE A 262 2.88 -18.64 -1.12
N ASN A 263 3.90 -18.71 -1.98
CA ASN A 263 4.00 -19.77 -2.99
C ASN A 263 4.03 -21.16 -2.37
N LYS A 264 4.77 -21.32 -1.28
CA LYS A 264 4.81 -22.59 -0.53
C LYS A 264 3.60 -22.78 0.36
N MET A 265 3.08 -21.71 0.96
CA MET A 265 1.97 -21.77 1.91
C MET A 265 0.67 -22.22 1.24
N TYR A 266 0.39 -21.71 0.04
CA TYR A 266 -0.81 -22.01 -0.74
C TYR A 266 -0.54 -22.93 -1.94
N GLU A 267 0.66 -23.52 -1.99
CA GLU A 267 1.07 -24.46 -3.04
C GLU A 267 0.84 -23.89 -4.46
N LEU A 268 1.22 -22.62 -4.67
CA LEU A 268 0.98 -21.88 -5.93
C LEU A 268 1.92 -22.41 -7.02
N TYR A 269 1.48 -23.43 -7.74
CA TYR A 269 2.22 -24.05 -8.85
C TYR A 269 1.63 -23.69 -10.20
N GLU A 270 0.37 -23.28 -10.21
CA GLU A 270 -0.40 -22.97 -11.40
C GLU A 270 -0.09 -21.57 -11.92
N THR A 271 -0.26 -21.37 -13.23
CA THR A 271 0.02 -20.11 -13.93
C THR A 271 -0.83 -18.95 -13.42
N CYS A 272 -2.09 -19.22 -13.11
CA CYS A 272 -3.04 -18.27 -12.55
C CYS A 272 -3.82 -18.94 -11.42
N THR A 273 -3.79 -18.32 -10.24
CA THR A 273 -4.52 -18.79 -9.07
C THR A 273 -5.35 -17.66 -8.48
N THR A 274 -6.61 -17.91 -8.13
CA THR A 274 -7.45 -16.95 -7.39
C THR A 274 -7.91 -17.54 -6.06
N MET A 275 -7.78 -16.75 -5.00
CA MET A 275 -8.15 -17.11 -3.63
C MET A 275 -9.01 -16.02 -2.98
N PHE A 276 -9.79 -16.41 -1.99
CA PHE A 276 -10.71 -15.51 -1.29
C PHE A 276 -10.45 -15.49 0.20
N PHE A 277 -10.52 -14.31 0.80
CA PHE A 277 -10.39 -14.11 2.22
C PHE A 277 -11.49 -13.20 2.75
N TYR A 278 -11.87 -13.39 4.01
CA TYR A 278 -12.85 -12.55 4.70
C TYR A 278 -12.51 -12.51 6.20
N ARG A 279 -12.30 -11.31 6.76
CA ARG A 279 -11.93 -11.11 8.18
C ARG A 279 -10.76 -11.99 8.61
N ASN A 280 -9.65 -11.88 7.87
CA ASN A 280 -8.42 -12.64 8.10
C ASN A 280 -8.60 -14.18 8.06
N LYS A 281 -9.59 -14.68 7.31
CA LYS A 281 -9.80 -16.12 7.10
C LYS A 281 -9.89 -16.44 5.63
N HIS A 282 -9.15 -17.46 5.21
CA HIS A 282 -9.29 -18.06 3.89
C HIS A 282 -10.67 -18.71 3.76
N ILE A 283 -11.36 -18.43 2.65
CA ILE A 283 -12.70 -18.94 2.34
C ILE A 283 -12.57 -19.92 1.19
N MET A 284 -12.90 -21.18 1.47
CA MET A 284 -12.94 -22.23 0.47
C MET A 284 -14.23 -22.14 -0.36
N ILE A 285 -14.13 -22.52 -1.63
CA ILE A 285 -15.27 -22.61 -2.54
C ILE A 285 -15.30 -23.97 -3.22
N ASP A 286 -16.42 -24.69 -3.06
CA ASP A 286 -16.68 -25.91 -3.80
C ASP A 286 -17.26 -25.57 -5.17
N LEU A 287 -16.43 -25.80 -6.19
CA LEU A 287 -16.76 -25.65 -7.60
C LEU A 287 -17.02 -27.00 -8.29
N GLY A 288 -16.90 -28.12 -7.58
CA GLY A 288 -16.98 -29.46 -8.18
C GLY A 288 -15.68 -29.93 -8.85
N THR A 289 -14.56 -29.22 -8.64
CA THR A 289 -13.25 -29.54 -9.22
C THR A 289 -12.38 -30.44 -8.35
N GLY A 290 -12.77 -30.64 -7.09
CA GLY A 290 -11.99 -31.37 -6.08
C GLY A 290 -10.97 -30.51 -5.34
N ASN A 291 -10.58 -29.34 -5.89
CA ASN A 291 -9.78 -28.35 -5.18
C ASN A 291 -10.66 -27.17 -4.75
N ASN A 292 -10.95 -27.10 -3.45
CA ASN A 292 -11.81 -26.05 -2.89
C ASN A 292 -11.02 -24.86 -2.34
N ASN A 293 -9.69 -24.95 -2.30
CA ASN A 293 -8.85 -23.91 -1.70
C ASN A 293 -8.65 -22.72 -2.64
N LYS A 294 -8.66 -22.98 -3.95
CA LYS A 294 -8.26 -22.00 -4.96
C LYS A 294 -8.87 -22.32 -6.31
N ILE A 295 -9.08 -21.28 -7.11
CA ILE A 295 -9.44 -21.39 -8.53
C ILE A 295 -8.15 -21.33 -9.33
N SER A 296 -7.81 -22.41 -10.03
CA SER A 296 -6.50 -22.57 -10.70
C SER A 296 -6.57 -22.44 -12.22
N TRP A 297 -7.60 -21.77 -12.74
CA TRP A 297 -7.80 -21.56 -14.18
C TRP A 297 -8.37 -20.15 -14.42
N PRO A 298 -8.14 -19.57 -15.61
CA PRO A 298 -8.71 -18.28 -15.96
C PRO A 298 -10.24 -18.37 -16.09
N MET A 299 -10.95 -17.57 -15.29
CA MET A 299 -12.40 -17.43 -15.39
C MET A 299 -12.74 -16.27 -16.32
N THR A 300 -13.19 -16.58 -17.53
CA THR A 300 -13.52 -15.59 -18.56
C THR A 300 -15.00 -15.17 -18.58
N ASP A 301 -15.89 -15.95 -17.96
CA ASP A 301 -17.29 -15.57 -17.76
C ASP A 301 -17.41 -14.58 -16.59
N LYS A 302 -17.58 -13.30 -16.95
CA LYS A 302 -17.73 -12.19 -16.00
C LYS A 302 -18.95 -12.35 -15.08
N GLN A 303 -20.05 -12.94 -15.55
CA GLN A 303 -21.23 -13.13 -14.71
C GLN A 303 -21.00 -14.26 -13.70
N GLU A 304 -20.37 -15.36 -14.14
CA GLU A 304 -19.99 -16.45 -13.24
C GLU A 304 -19.04 -15.97 -12.15
N LEU A 305 -18.07 -15.13 -12.50
CA LEU A 305 -17.14 -14.54 -11.53
C LEU A 305 -17.85 -13.66 -10.49
N VAL A 306 -18.83 -12.85 -10.90
CA VAL A 306 -19.68 -12.08 -9.96
C VAL A 306 -20.46 -13.01 -9.04
N ASP A 307 -21.13 -14.02 -9.61
CA ASP A 307 -21.96 -14.97 -8.85
C ASP A 307 -21.13 -15.72 -7.78
N ILE A 308 -19.89 -16.08 -8.12
CA ILE A 308 -18.93 -16.71 -7.20
C ILE A 308 -18.55 -15.76 -6.08
N ILE A 309 -18.09 -14.53 -6.39
CA ILE A 309 -17.67 -13.55 -5.38
C ILE A 309 -18.84 -13.22 -4.44
N GLU A 310 -20.05 -13.08 -4.98
CA GLU A 310 -21.26 -12.85 -4.19
C GLU A 310 -21.58 -14.04 -3.26
N THR A 311 -21.42 -15.28 -3.77
CA THR A 311 -21.64 -16.50 -2.97
C THR A 311 -20.65 -16.59 -1.82
N VAL A 312 -19.37 -16.29 -2.09
CA VAL A 312 -18.32 -16.19 -1.07
C VAL A 312 -18.70 -15.15 -0.02
N TYR A 313 -19.08 -13.95 -0.44
CA TYR A 313 -19.48 -12.88 0.49
C TYR A 313 -20.68 -13.28 1.36
N ARG A 314 -21.76 -13.80 0.76
CA ARG A 314 -22.98 -14.22 1.48
C ARG A 314 -22.73 -15.37 2.45
N GLY A 315 -21.81 -16.27 2.11
CA GLY A 315 -21.45 -17.39 2.98
C GLY A 315 -20.50 -16.97 4.11
N ALA A 316 -19.45 -16.23 3.78
CA ALA A 316 -18.44 -15.77 4.74
C ALA A 316 -19.00 -14.78 5.77
N SER A 317 -19.88 -13.86 5.34
CA SER A 317 -20.61 -12.94 6.24
C SER A 317 -21.50 -13.67 7.26
N LYS A 318 -21.89 -14.93 6.97
CA LYS A 318 -22.62 -15.82 7.89
C LYS A 318 -21.70 -16.75 8.68
N GLY A 319 -20.39 -16.53 8.65
CA GLY A 319 -19.39 -17.30 9.37
C GLY A 319 -19.01 -18.64 8.73
N ARG A 320 -19.35 -18.88 7.46
CA ARG A 320 -18.99 -20.12 6.76
C ARG A 320 -17.58 -20.01 6.16
N GLY A 321 -16.72 -20.99 6.46
CA GLY A 321 -15.39 -21.11 5.86
C GLY A 321 -15.34 -21.90 4.55
N LEU A 322 -16.44 -22.56 4.17
CA LEU A 322 -16.64 -23.23 2.89
C LEU A 322 -18.00 -22.83 2.33
N VAL A 323 -18.02 -22.44 1.07
CA VAL A 323 -19.24 -22.13 0.31
C VAL A 323 -19.35 -23.04 -0.90
N VAL A 324 -20.57 -23.33 -1.33
CA VAL A 324 -20.82 -24.15 -2.52
C VAL A 324 -21.29 -23.21 -3.62
N SER A 325 -20.67 -23.30 -4.80
CA SER A 325 -21.05 -22.47 -5.94
C SER A 325 -22.51 -22.72 -6.34
N PRO A 326 -23.27 -21.70 -6.77
CA PRO A 326 -24.64 -21.84 -7.26
C PRO A 326 -24.74 -22.76 -8.48
N LYS A 327 -23.67 -22.83 -9.28
CA LYS A 327 -23.52 -23.74 -10.42
C LYS A 327 -22.42 -24.73 -10.06
N GLY A 328 -22.78 -26.00 -9.82
CA GLY A 328 -21.78 -27.05 -9.82
C GLY A 328 -21.20 -27.15 -11.23
N LEU A 329 -19.90 -26.87 -11.41
CA LEU A 329 -19.22 -27.25 -12.65
C LEU A 329 -19.25 -28.77 -12.68
N ARG A 330 -20.20 -29.35 -13.44
CA ARG A 330 -20.05 -30.73 -13.90
C ARG A 330 -18.85 -30.71 -14.85
N LEU A 331 -17.67 -30.94 -14.30
CA LEU A 331 -16.46 -31.11 -15.08
C LEU A 331 -16.69 -32.21 -16.12
N PHE A 332 -16.34 -31.85 -17.36
CA PHE A 332 -15.69 -32.69 -18.35
C PHE A 332 -15.84 -34.20 -18.14
N SER A 333 -16.72 -34.76 -18.97
CA SER A 333 -16.66 -36.16 -19.40
C SER A 333 -15.21 -36.62 -19.53
N LEU A 334 -14.86 -37.67 -18.80
CA LEU A 334 -13.79 -38.61 -19.12
C LEU A 334 -13.93 -39.05 -20.57
N ASP A 335 -13.31 -38.33 -21.49
CA ASP A 335 -13.00 -38.79 -22.85
C ASP A 335 -11.90 -37.87 -23.40
N GLN A 336 -10.66 -38.16 -23.01
CA GLN A 336 -9.53 -38.18 -23.93
C GLN A 336 -8.33 -38.83 -23.26
N PHE A 337 -8.03 -40.04 -23.76
CA PHE A 337 -6.69 -40.64 -23.77
C PHE A 337 -5.73 -39.82 -24.62
#